data_AF-A0A371EQI0-F1
#
_entry.id   AF-A0A371EQI0-F1
#
_cell.length_a   1.000
_cell.length_b   1.000
_cell.length_c   1.000
_cell.angle_alpha   90.00
_cell.angle_beta   90.00
_cell.angle_gamma   90.00
#
_symmetry.space_group_name_H-M   'P 1'
#
loop_
_entity.id
_entity.type
_entity.pdbx_description
1 polymer ?
#
loop_
_entity_poly.entity_id
_entity_poly.type
_entity_poly.pdbx_seq_one_letter_code
_entity_poly.pdbx_strand_id
1 'polypeptide(L)'
;MPGIDPKFICHHLSISSGFRPVAQQRRKLGEEKRKVVHEETKKLFTANFICEIQYSIWLANMDEAKIAFITDAGDYCYKVMPFRFKNAGATYQHMMD
;
A
#
# COMPACT_ATOMS: atom_id res chain seq x y z
N MET A 1 -17.58 4.00 0.01
CA MET A 1 -17.81 2.87 -0.92
C MET A 1 -17.70 1.59 -0.11
N PRO A 2 -18.69 0.69 -0.11
CA PRO A 2 -18.50 -0.64 0.45
C PRO A 2 -17.38 -1.34 -0.33
N GLY A 3 -16.37 -1.84 0.38
CA GLY A 3 -15.30 -2.63 -0.23
C GLY A 3 -15.83 -3.98 -0.71
N ILE A 4 -15.13 -4.59 -1.66
CA ILE A 4 -15.41 -5.96 -2.10
C ILE A 4 -15.07 -6.90 -0.94
N ASP A 5 -15.94 -7.89 -0.68
CA ASP A 5 -15.69 -8.87 0.38
C ASP A 5 -14.38 -9.63 0.07
N PRO A 6 -13.40 -9.65 0.97
CA PRO A 6 -12.16 -10.41 0.79
C PRO A 6 -12.39 -11.88 0.45
N LYS A 7 -13.48 -12.49 0.93
CA LYS A 7 -13.83 -13.89 0.59
C LYS A 7 -14.23 -14.07 -0.87
N PHE A 8 -14.66 -13.00 -1.53
CA PHE A 8 -15.01 -13.01 -2.94
C PHE A 8 -13.73 -12.97 -3.80
N ILE A 9 -12.88 -11.95 -3.61
CA ILE A 9 -11.61 -11.82 -4.33
C ILE A 9 -10.56 -11.16 -3.41
N CYS A 10 -9.44 -11.87 -3.20
CA CYS A 10 -8.23 -11.32 -2.59
C CYS A 10 -7.10 -11.22 -3.61
N HIS A 11 -6.32 -10.13 -3.54
CA HIS A 11 -5.08 -10.05 -4.30
C HIS A 11 -3.95 -10.76 -3.57
N HIS A 12 -3.43 -11.81 -4.18
CA HIS A 12 -2.21 -12.45 -3.71
C HIS A 12 -1.03 -12.04 -4.59
N LEU A 13 0.01 -11.47 -3.97
CA LEU A 13 1.26 -11.17 -4.66
C LEU A 13 2.03 -12.47 -4.90
N SER A 14 2.15 -12.92 -6.15
CA SER A 14 2.98 -14.08 -6.52
C SER A 14 4.46 -13.77 -6.31
N ILE A 15 4.98 -14.10 -5.12
CA ILE A 15 6.36 -13.84 -4.72
C ILE A 15 7.02 -15.15 -4.35
N SER A 16 8.26 -15.36 -4.83
CA SER A 16 9.07 -16.53 -4.47
C SER A 16 9.31 -16.57 -2.96
N SER A 17 9.03 -17.71 -2.31
CA SER A 17 9.27 -17.89 -0.88
C SER A 17 10.76 -17.65 -0.57
N GLY A 18 11.06 -16.62 0.22
CA GLY A 18 12.43 -16.20 0.53
C GLY A 18 12.85 -14.85 -0.06
N PHE A 19 12.00 -14.20 -0.85
CA PHE A 19 12.26 -12.83 -1.32
C PHE A 19 12.17 -11.83 -0.17
N ARG A 20 13.25 -11.08 0.07
CA ARG A 20 13.29 -10.04 1.10
C ARG A 20 12.73 -8.73 0.53
N PRO A 21 11.78 -8.06 1.20
CA PRO A 21 11.29 -6.74 0.78
C PRO A 21 12.45 -5.76 0.60
N VAL A 22 12.43 -4.96 -0.46
CA VAL A 22 13.42 -3.91 -0.69
C VAL A 22 13.00 -2.68 0.10
N ALA A 23 13.75 -2.36 1.17
CA ALA A 23 13.57 -1.12 1.90
C ALA A 23 14.01 0.06 1.01
N GLN A 24 13.05 0.80 0.47
CA GLN A 24 13.37 2.00 -0.32
C GLN A 24 13.65 3.18 0.60
N GLN A 25 14.79 3.84 0.38
CA GLN A 25 15.13 5.05 1.14
C GLN A 25 14.14 6.18 0.83
N ARG A 26 13.72 6.91 1.87
CA ARG A 26 12.84 8.07 1.73
C ARG A 26 13.48 9.11 0.80
N ARG A 27 12.78 9.45 -0.29
CA ARG A 27 13.23 10.51 -1.21
C ARG A 27 12.98 11.89 -0.58
N LYS A 28 13.93 12.82 -0.74
CA LYS A 28 13.73 14.22 -0.35
C LYS A 28 12.81 14.90 -1.37
N LEU A 29 11.56 15.12 -0.98
CA LEU A 29 10.59 15.93 -1.74
C LEU A 29 10.76 17.41 -1.38
N GLY A 30 10.54 18.32 -2.34
CA GLY A 30 10.42 19.76 -2.07
C GLY A 30 9.12 20.08 -1.34
N GLU A 31 9.03 21.23 -0.67
CA GLU A 31 7.91 21.58 0.23
C GLU A 31 6.55 21.52 -0.45
N GLU A 32 6.42 22.07 -1.66
CA GLU A 32 5.17 22.03 -2.43
C GLU A 32 4.68 20.60 -2.64
N LYS A 33 5.59 19.68 -2.99
CA LYS A 33 5.25 18.27 -3.20
C LYS A 33 4.91 17.57 -1.87
N ARG A 34 5.54 17.96 -0.76
CA ARG A 34 5.23 17.40 0.57
C ARG A 34 3.81 17.74 1.00
N LYS A 35 3.39 19.01 0.85
CA LYS A 35 2.02 19.43 1.15
C LYS A 35 0.99 18.62 0.36
N VAL A 36 1.23 18.44 -0.95
CA VAL A 36 0.35 17.64 -1.80
C VAL A 36 0.30 16.17 -1.33
N VAL A 37 1.46 15.57 -1.03
CA VAL A 37 1.52 14.20 -0.52
C VAL A 37 0.77 14.08 0.81
N HIS A 38 0.94 15.03 1.72
CA HIS A 38 0.27 15.03 3.01
C HIS A 38 -1.26 15.08 2.86
N GLU A 39 -1.77 16.02 2.08
CA GLU A 39 -3.21 16.14 1.82
C GLU A 39 -3.79 14.87 1.16
N GLU A 40 -3.07 14.29 0.20
CA GLU A 40 -3.52 13.06 -0.45
C GLU A 40 -3.50 11.86 0.51
N THR A 41 -2.47 11.76 1.35
CA THR A 41 -2.37 10.70 2.37
C THR A 41 -3.52 10.81 3.36
N LYS A 42 -3.88 12.03 3.78
CA LYS A 42 -5.02 12.29 4.66
C LYS A 42 -6.34 11.87 4.03
N LYS A 43 -6.55 12.13 2.73
CA LYS A 43 -7.74 11.66 2.01
C LYS A 43 -7.80 10.13 1.97
N LEU A 44 -6.69 9.46 1.65
CA LEU A 44 -6.61 8.00 1.60
C LEU A 44 -6.86 7.36 2.98
N PHE A 45 -6.32 7.98 4.04
CA PHE A 45 -6.53 7.53 5.41
C PHE A 45 -8.00 7.68 5.83
N THR A 46 -8.60 8.83 5.52
CA THR A 46 -10.03 9.09 5.79
C THR A 46 -10.95 8.14 5.02
N ALA A 47 -10.57 7.77 3.78
CA ALA A 47 -11.26 6.78 2.98
C ALA A 47 -11.02 5.33 3.45
N ASN A 48 -10.20 5.12 4.49
CA ASN A 48 -9.80 3.81 5.01
C ASN A 48 -9.09 2.92 3.96
N PHE A 49 -8.44 3.53 2.96
CA PHE A 49 -7.65 2.83 1.95
C PHE A 49 -6.23 2.54 2.42
N ILE A 50 -5.77 3.24 3.45
CA ILE A 50 -4.47 3.04 4.09
C ILE A 50 -4.63 2.97 5.62
N CYS A 51 -3.69 2.29 6.30
CA CYS A 51 -3.50 2.38 7.75
C CYS A 51 -2.08 2.81 8.08
N GLU A 52 -1.94 3.51 9.20
CA GLU A 52 -0.64 3.76 9.81
C GLU A 52 -0.08 2.44 10.37
N ILE A 53 1.21 2.19 10.15
CA ILE A 53 1.90 0.98 10.62
C ILE A 53 2.89 1.36 11.71
N GLN A 54 2.98 0.54 12.75
CA GLN A 54 4.11 0.60 13.66
C GLN A 54 5.30 -0.18 13.10
N TYR A 55 6.50 0.35 13.30
CA TYR A 55 7.76 -0.23 12.81
C TYR A 55 7.94 -1.72 13.17
N SER A 56 7.45 -2.14 14.34
CA SER A 56 7.45 -3.54 14.80
C SER A 56 6.62 -4.48 13.92
N ILE A 57 5.46 -4.02 13.44
CA ILE A 57 4.55 -4.79 12.57
C ILE A 57 5.10 -4.87 11.15
N TRP A 58 5.72 -3.78 10.67
CA TRP A 58 6.38 -3.73 9.37
C TRP A 58 7.51 -4.78 9.23
N LEU A 59 8.26 -5.03 10.29
CA LEU A 59 9.32 -6.06 10.30
C LEU A 59 8.77 -7.50 10.38
N ALA A 60 7.59 -7.69 10.98
CA ALA A 60 6.99 -9.01 11.19
C ALA A 60 6.19 -9.50 9.97
N ASN A 61 5.48 -8.59 9.30
CA ASN A 61 4.55 -8.93 8.22
C ASN A 61 5.19 -8.62 6.86
N MET A 62 5.86 -9.63 6.28
CA MET A 62 6.50 -9.52 4.96
C MET A 62 5.54 -9.07 3.85
N ASP A 63 4.24 -9.34 3.96
CA ASP A 63 3.26 -8.94 2.95
C ASP A 63 2.79 -7.50 3.10
N GLU A 64 2.55 -7.03 4.33
CA GLU A 64 2.22 -5.63 4.62
C GLU A 64 3.41 -4.72 4.30
N ALA A 65 4.64 -5.17 4.56
CA ALA A 65 5.86 -4.42 4.25
C ALA A 65 6.02 -4.11 2.76
N LYS A 66 5.46 -4.93 1.86
CA LYS A 66 5.61 -4.78 0.40
C LYS A 66 4.67 -3.73 -0.18
N ILE A 67 3.53 -3.52 0.44
CA ILE A 67 2.55 -2.47 0.08
C ILE A 67 2.64 -1.27 1.03
N ALA A 68 3.68 -1.21 1.87
CA ALA A 68 3.96 -0.07 2.73
C ALA A 68 4.68 1.05 1.97
N PHE A 69 4.42 2.29 2.37
CA PHE A 69 5.11 3.47 1.87
C PHE A 69 5.38 4.46 3.01
N ILE A 70 6.46 5.22 2.84
CA ILE A 70 6.97 6.16 3.84
C ILE A 70 6.66 7.58 3.38
N THR A 71 6.03 8.36 4.26
CA THR A 71 5.81 9.80 4.05
C THR A 71 6.61 10.62 5.07
N ASP A 72 6.47 11.94 5.02
CA ASP A 72 6.96 12.83 6.07
C ASP A 72 6.09 12.82 7.33
N ALA A 73 4.82 12.45 7.20
CA ALA A 73 3.87 12.34 8.30
C ALA A 73 3.94 11.00 9.05
N GLY A 74 4.40 9.93 8.40
CA GLY A 74 4.48 8.59 8.99
C GLY A 74 4.58 7.47 7.95
N ASP A 75 4.53 6.24 8.43
CA ASP A 75 4.61 5.02 7.63
C ASP A 75 3.22 4.40 7.48
N TYR A 76 2.82 4.10 6.24
CA TYR A 76 1.47 3.66 5.91
C TYR A 76 1.46 2.39 5.06
N CYS A 77 0.49 1.51 5.29
CA CYS A 77 0.21 0.30 4.49
C CYS A 77 -1.09 0.52 3.71
N TYR A 78 -1.15 0.07 2.46
CA TYR A 78 -2.42 0.01 1.74
C TYR A 78 -3.29 -1.16 2.24
N LYS A 79 -4.58 -0.90 2.49
CA LYS A 79 -5.60 -1.93 2.77
C LYS A 79 -6.27 -2.45 1.50
N VAL A 80 -6.24 -1.62 0.46
CA VAL A 80 -6.78 -1.93 -0.87
C VAL A 80 -5.64 -2.00 -1.87
N MET A 81 -5.84 -2.64 -3.00
CA MET A 81 -4.81 -2.70 -4.03
C MET A 81 -4.45 -1.30 -4.54
N PRO A 82 -3.18 -0.85 -4.41
CA PRO A 82 -2.78 0.44 -4.93
C PRO A 82 -2.59 0.39 -6.45
N PHE A 83 -2.87 1.51 -7.11
CA PHE A 83 -2.61 1.68 -8.53
C PHE A 83 -1.12 1.53 -8.83
N ARG A 84 -0.78 0.99 -10.01
CA ARG A 84 0.59 0.81 -10.52
C ARG A 84 1.39 -0.35 -9.88
N PHE A 85 0.75 -1.21 -9.10
CA PHE A 85 1.32 -2.53 -8.83
C PHE A 85 1.33 -3.37 -10.12
N LYS A 86 2.40 -4.12 -10.36
CA LYS A 86 2.59 -4.88 -11.62
C LYS A 86 1.43 -5.84 -11.93
N ASN A 87 0.76 -6.36 -10.90
CA ASN A 87 -0.33 -7.33 -11.04
C ASN A 87 -1.72 -6.71 -10.82
N ALA A 88 -1.80 -5.38 -10.71
CA ALA A 88 -3.07 -4.72 -10.42
C ALA A 88 -4.09 -4.87 -11.54
N GLY A 89 -3.64 -4.76 -12.80
CA GLY A 89 -4.50 -4.95 -13.98
C GLY A 89 -5.09 -6.36 -14.08
N ALA A 90 -4.28 -7.39 -13.82
CA ALA A 90 -4.72 -8.78 -13.89
C ALA A 90 -5.80 -9.12 -12.84
N THR A 91 -5.69 -8.54 -11.64
CA THR A 91 -6.68 -8.79 -10.58
C THR A 91 -8.00 -8.07 -10.87
N TYR A 92 -7.92 -6.88 -11.48
CA TYR A 92 -9.12 -6.19 -11.94
C TYR A 92 -9.81 -6.94 -13.07
N GLN A 93 -9.06 -7.50 -14.02
CA GLN A 93 -9.60 -8.35 -15.09
C GLN A 93 -10.34 -9.56 -14.51
N HIS A 94 -9.71 -10.30 -13.59
CA HIS A 94 -10.34 -11.44 -12.90
C HIS A 94 -11.61 -11.09 -12.11
N MET A 95 -11.79 -9.84 -11.70
CA MET A 95 -13.02 -9.39 -11.04
C MET A 95 -14.15 -9.11 -12.03
N MET A 96 -13.81 -8.76 -13.27
CA MET A 96 -14.77 -8.37 -14.31
C MET A 96 -15.24 -9.54 -15.16
N ASP A 97 -14.47 -10.64 -15.19
CA ASP A 97 -14.82 -11.92 -15.82
C ASP A 97 -15.80 -12.75 -14.97
#